data_AF-A0A2D6KUQ5-F1
#
_entry.id   AF-A0A2D6KUQ5-F1
#
_cell.length_a   1.000
_cell.length_b   1.000
_cell.length_c   1.000
_cell.angle_alpha   90.00
_cell.angle_beta   90.00
_cell.angle_gamma   90.00
#
_symmetry.space_group_name_H-M   'P 1'
#
loop_
_entity.id
_entity.type
_entity.pdbx_description
1 polymer ?
#
loop_
_entity_poly.entity_id
_entity_poly.type
_entity_poly.pdbx_seq_one_letter_code
_entity_poly.pdbx_strand_id
1 'polypeptide(L)'
;MKPMPQELEVWYLLPALRRELTKSLIKDFNLKQKKVAEILHLTEPAVSQYLKSKRANEIKFSKQELEIIKKTAQKILKDEKNLQKHLYVLSRKLRGTKTLCELHKKHDKNLPKKCKLCME
;
A
#
# COMPACT_ATOMS: atom_id res chain seq x y z
N MET A 1 20.72 0.58 -10.35
CA MET A 1 19.52 0.75 -11.19
C MET A 1 18.95 2.13 -10.91
N LYS A 2 18.34 2.81 -11.89
CA LYS A 2 17.62 4.07 -11.68
C LYS A 2 16.11 3.79 -11.80
N PRO A 3 15.48 3.21 -10.76
CA PRO A 3 14.08 2.83 -10.86
C PRO A 3 13.19 4.07 -10.98
N MET A 4 12.22 4.03 -11.88
CA MET A 4 11.17 5.03 -11.95
C MET A 4 10.26 4.92 -10.72
N PRO A 5 9.64 6.03 -10.25
CA PRO A 5 8.68 5.97 -9.14
C PRO A 5 7.58 4.92 -9.33
N GLN A 6 7.11 4.75 -10.56
CA GLN A 6 6.09 3.77 -10.93
C GLN A 6 6.56 2.32 -10.71
N GLU A 7 7.83 2.02 -10.98
CA GLU A 7 8.40 0.69 -10.70
C GLU A 7 8.44 0.42 -9.20
N LEU A 8 8.79 1.44 -8.40
CA LEU A 8 8.75 1.35 -6.95
C LEU A 8 7.34 1.20 -6.41
N GLU A 9 6.35 1.84 -7.05
CA GLU A 9 4.95 1.66 -6.70
C GLU A 9 4.51 0.20 -6.88
N VAL A 10 4.88 -0.40 -8.01
CA VAL A 10 4.54 -1.78 -8.35
C VAL A 10 5.24 -2.78 -7.41
N TRP A 11 6.53 -2.61 -7.17
CA TRP A 11 7.32 -3.57 -6.40
C TRP A 11 7.17 -3.43 -4.89
N TYR A 12 6.91 -2.23 -4.39
CA TYR A 12 6.92 -1.95 -2.96
C TYR A 12 5.61 -1.35 -2.45
N LEU A 13 5.12 -0.25 -3.04
CA LEU A 13 3.96 0.47 -2.50
C LEU A 13 2.69 -0.37 -2.55
N LEU A 14 2.29 -0.86 -3.72
CA LEU A 14 1.07 -1.64 -3.89
C LEU A 14 1.07 -2.91 -3.02
N PRO A 15 2.17 -3.70 -2.94
CA PRO A 15 2.27 -4.79 -1.99
C PRO A 15 2.13 -4.36 -0.52
N ALA A 16 2.73 -3.24 -0.12
CA ALA A 16 2.62 -2.73 1.24
C ALA A 16 1.20 -2.25 1.57
N LEU A 17 0.52 -1.60 0.63
CA LEU A 17 -0.87 -1.17 0.79
C LEU A 17 -1.82 -2.35 0.95
N ARG A 18 -1.69 -3.37 0.09
CA ARG A 18 -2.49 -4.60 0.21
C ARG A 18 -2.29 -5.30 1.56
N ARG A 19 -1.05 -5.28 2.07
CA ARG A 19 -0.73 -5.80 3.40
C ARG A 19 -1.45 -5.05 4.51
N GLU A 20 -1.36 -3.72 4.52
CA GLU A 20 -1.98 -2.92 5.58
C GLU A 20 -3.51 -2.88 5.47
N LEU A 21 -4.07 -2.91 4.25
CA LEU A 21 -5.50 -3.12 4.04
C LEU A 21 -5.97 -4.47 4.60
N THR A 22 -5.23 -5.55 4.30
CA THR A 22 -5.50 -6.88 4.88
C THR A 22 -5.51 -6.84 6.40
N LYS A 23 -4.49 -6.24 7.01
CA LYS A 23 -4.39 -6.13 8.47
C LYS A 23 -5.53 -5.31 9.05
N SER A 24 -5.88 -4.18 8.43
CA SER A 24 -6.95 -3.30 8.91
C SER A 24 -8.31 -3.99 8.82
N LEU A 25 -8.65 -4.61 7.69
CA LEU A 25 -9.90 -5.35 7.50
C LEU A 25 -10.08 -6.48 8.52
N ILE A 26 -9.00 -7.15 8.92
CA ILE A 26 -9.06 -8.22 9.93
C ILE A 26 -9.12 -7.63 11.34
N LYS A 27 -8.20 -6.74 11.70
CA LYS A 27 -8.04 -6.28 13.09
C LYS A 27 -9.04 -5.19 13.49
N ASP A 28 -9.30 -4.24 12.60
CA ASP A 28 -10.18 -3.10 12.88
C ASP A 28 -11.65 -3.38 12.55
N PHE A 29 -11.92 -4.27 11.60
CA PHE A 29 -13.28 -4.60 11.13
C PHE A 29 -13.68 -6.07 11.40
N ASN A 30 -12.85 -6.82 12.12
CA ASN A 30 -13.11 -8.19 12.58
C ASN A 30 -13.50 -9.19 11.47
N LEU A 31 -12.95 -9.03 10.27
CA LEU A 31 -13.25 -9.91 9.15
C LEU A 31 -12.37 -11.17 9.15
N LYS A 32 -12.94 -12.29 8.69
CA LYS A 32 -12.21 -13.54 8.46
C LYS A 32 -11.35 -13.43 7.19
N GLN A 33 -10.22 -14.14 7.16
CA GLN A 33 -9.27 -14.12 6.02
C GLN A 33 -9.94 -14.41 4.67
N LYS A 34 -10.87 -15.37 4.62
CA LYS A 34 -11.65 -15.70 3.43
C LYS A 34 -12.43 -14.49 2.87
N LYS A 35 -13.18 -13.77 3.70
CA LYS A 35 -13.91 -12.58 3.27
C LYS A 35 -12.97 -11.45 2.83
N VAL A 36 -11.81 -11.31 3.48
CA VAL A 36 -10.79 -10.34 3.05
C VAL A 36 -10.19 -10.70 1.69
N ALA A 37 -9.97 -11.99 1.42
CA ALA A 37 -9.51 -12.47 0.13
C ALA A 37 -10.52 -12.11 -0.98
N GLU A 38 -11.81 -12.35 -0.73
CA GLU A 38 -12.91 -11.95 -1.63
C GLU A 38 -12.92 -10.42 -1.86
N ILE A 39 -12.96 -9.62 -0.79
CA ILE A 39 -13.03 -8.14 -0.87
C ILE A 39 -11.86 -7.55 -1.65
N LEU A 40 -10.63 -8.05 -1.43
CA LEU A 40 -9.43 -7.49 -2.02
C LEU A 40 -9.04 -8.13 -3.36
N HIS A 41 -9.87 -9.05 -3.88
CA HIS A 41 -9.57 -9.87 -5.06
C HIS A 41 -8.19 -10.56 -4.94
N LEU A 42 -7.94 -11.17 -3.78
CA LEU A 42 -6.73 -11.90 -3.45
C LEU A 42 -7.05 -13.37 -3.21
N THR A 43 -6.03 -14.22 -3.22
CA THR A 43 -6.16 -15.60 -2.75
C THR A 43 -6.00 -15.64 -1.23
N GLU A 44 -6.65 -16.60 -0.54
CA GLU A 44 -6.45 -16.79 0.90
C GLU A 44 -4.98 -17.00 1.29
N PRO A 45 -4.15 -17.75 0.51
CA PRO A 45 -2.71 -17.79 0.73
C PRO A 45 -2.01 -16.43 0.66
N ALA A 46 -2.43 -15.53 -0.24
CA ALA A 46 -1.87 -14.18 -0.32
C ALA A 46 -2.21 -13.36 0.94
N VAL A 47 -3.44 -13.46 1.45
CA VAL A 47 -3.86 -12.86 2.73
C VAL A 47 -3.00 -13.40 3.89
N SER A 48 -2.82 -14.72 3.96
CA SER A 48 -1.96 -15.36 4.96
C SER A 48 -0.50 -14.87 4.87
N GLN A 49 0.05 -14.75 3.67
CA GLN A 49 1.39 -14.21 3.45
C GLN A 49 1.53 -12.74 3.87
N TYR A 50 0.50 -11.92 3.64
CA TYR A 50 0.49 -10.53 4.11
C TYR A 50 0.45 -10.43 5.63
N LEU A 51 -0.29 -11.31 6.31
CA LEU A 51 -0.30 -11.36 7.78
C LEU A 51 1.04 -11.80 8.34
N LYS A 52 1.67 -12.82 7.74
CA LYS A 52 3.00 -13.33 8.14
C LYS A 52 4.16 -12.39 7.78
N SER A 53 3.90 -11.26 7.13
CA SER A 53 4.87 -10.19 6.86
C SER A 53 6.16 -10.66 6.16
N LYS A 54 6.06 -11.53 5.15
CA LYS A 54 7.23 -11.89 4.29
C LYS A 54 7.39 -10.98 3.06
N ARG A 55 6.36 -10.19 2.70
CA ARG A 55 6.35 -9.32 1.51
C ARG A 55 6.26 -7.83 1.91
N ALA A 56 7.02 -6.98 1.20
CA ALA A 56 6.98 -5.50 1.27
C ALA A 56 7.45 -4.85 2.58
N ASN A 57 8.31 -5.50 3.37
CA ASN A 57 8.74 -5.00 4.70
C ASN A 57 9.57 -3.72 4.66
N GLU A 58 10.05 -3.32 3.48
CA GLU A 58 10.84 -2.09 3.32
C GLU A 58 10.01 -0.82 3.48
N ILE A 59 8.70 -0.88 3.24
CA ILE A 59 7.80 0.25 3.48
C ILE A 59 7.23 0.16 4.88
N LYS A 60 7.55 1.18 5.68
CA LYS A 60 6.97 1.44 6.99
C LYS A 60 6.13 2.72 6.91
N PHE A 61 4.81 2.57 6.98
CA PHE A 61 3.90 3.70 6.99
C PHE A 61 3.93 4.40 8.36
N SER A 62 3.89 5.72 8.33
CA SER A 62 3.68 6.55 9.51
C SER A 62 2.27 6.35 10.10
N LYS A 63 2.06 6.79 11.34
CA LYS A 63 0.73 6.74 11.98
C LYS A 63 -0.34 7.45 11.13
N GLN A 64 -0.01 8.59 10.54
CA GLN A 64 -0.94 9.35 9.70
C GLN A 64 -1.32 8.59 8.41
N GLU A 65 -0.36 7.90 7.80
CA GLU A 65 -0.62 7.10 6.60
C GLU A 65 -1.43 5.85 6.93
N LEU A 66 -1.19 5.20 8.08
CA LEU A 66 -2.00 4.08 8.56
C LEU A 66 -3.47 4.50 8.79
N GLU A 67 -3.71 5.69 9.32
CA GLU A 67 -5.08 6.25 9.44
C GLU A 67 -5.74 6.47 8.07
N ILE A 68 -4.99 6.92 7.06
CA ILE A 68 -5.50 7.05 5.69
C ILE A 68 -5.85 5.68 5.10
N ILE A 69 -5.01 4.67 5.34
CA ILE A 69 -5.24 3.29 4.90
C ILE A 69 -6.49 2.72 5.57
N LYS A 70 -6.65 2.89 6.90
CA LYS A 70 -7.82 2.45 7.66
C LYS A 70 -9.12 3.10 7.16
N LYS A 71 -9.11 4.41 6.91
CA LYS A 71 -10.25 5.12 6.31
C LYS A 71 -10.57 4.58 4.91
N THR A 72 -9.56 4.18 4.15
CA THR A 72 -9.77 3.58 2.83
C THR A 72 -10.35 2.16 2.94
N ALA A 73 -9.91 1.36 3.90
CA ALA A 73 -10.50 0.05 4.19
C ALA A 73 -12.00 0.18 4.51
N GLN A 74 -12.40 1.18 5.31
CA GLN A 74 -13.81 1.46 5.58
C GLN A 74 -14.59 1.83 4.30
N LYS A 75 -13.99 2.61 3.38
CA LYS A 75 -14.62 2.95 2.11
C LYS A 75 -14.79 1.72 1.21
N ILE A 76 -13.78 0.86 1.15
CA ILE A 76 -13.84 -0.41 0.40
C ILE A 76 -14.98 -1.29 0.92
N LEU A 77 -15.18 -1.38 2.25
CA LEU A 77 -16.27 -2.17 2.81
C LEU A 77 -17.66 -1.64 2.45
N LYS A 78 -17.80 -0.33 2.27
CA LYS A 78 -19.07 0.29 1.85
C LYS A 78 -19.30 0.18 0.33
N ASP A 79 -18.26 -0.09 -0.44
CA ASP A 79 -18.25 0.01 -1.90
C ASP A 79 -17.25 -0.99 -2.52
N GLU A 80 -17.48 -2.29 -2.24
CA GLU A 80 -16.57 -3.38 -2.66
C GLU A 80 -16.39 -3.42 -4.19
N LYS A 81 -17.43 -3.07 -4.94
CA LYS A 81 -17.45 -3.06 -6.42
C LYS A 81 -16.42 -2.10 -7.04
N ASN A 82 -15.98 -1.08 -6.29
CA ASN A 82 -15.03 -0.06 -6.75
C ASN A 82 -13.65 -0.21 -6.09
N LEU A 83 -13.27 -1.43 -5.67
CA LEU A 83 -11.96 -1.71 -5.07
C LEU A 83 -10.80 -1.06 -5.84
N GLN A 84 -10.76 -1.22 -7.17
CA GLN A 84 -9.66 -0.71 -8.00
C GLN A 84 -9.54 0.81 -7.90
N LYS A 85 -10.68 1.51 -7.90
CA LYS A 85 -10.73 2.98 -7.73
C LYS A 85 -10.22 3.39 -6.36
N HIS A 86 -10.67 2.74 -5.29
CA HIS A 86 -10.21 3.04 -3.92
C HIS A 86 -8.72 2.79 -3.75
N LEU A 87 -8.21 1.68 -4.29
CA LEU A 87 -6.79 1.34 -4.23
C LEU A 87 -5.93 2.31 -5.05
N TYR A 88 -6.39 2.71 -6.24
CA TYR A 88 -5.71 3.71 -7.08
C TYR A 88 -5.63 5.09 -6.42
N VAL A 89 -6.73 5.56 -5.84
CA VAL A 89 -6.75 6.84 -5.11
C VAL A 89 -5.81 6.78 -3.91
N LEU A 90 -5.82 5.66 -3.18
CA LEU A 90 -4.90 5.44 -2.06
C LEU A 90 -3.43 5.42 -2.51
N SER A 91 -3.11 4.72 -3.60
CA SER A 91 -1.74 4.65 -4.11
C SER A 91 -1.25 6.02 -4.56
N ARG A 92 -2.06 6.79 -5.32
CA ARG A 92 -1.71 8.17 -5.71
C ARG A 92 -1.50 9.07 -4.50
N LYS A 93 -2.36 8.96 -3.48
CA LYS A 93 -2.23 9.77 -2.26
C LYS A 93 -0.95 9.45 -1.47
N LEU A 94 -0.54 8.18 -1.46
CA LEU A 94 0.65 7.74 -0.71
C LEU A 94 1.94 7.75 -1.54
N ARG A 95 1.84 7.82 -2.87
CA ARG A 95 2.98 8.08 -3.76
C ARG A 95 3.63 9.44 -3.45
N GLY A 96 2.81 10.46 -3.19
CA GLY A 96 3.26 11.81 -2.89
C GLY A 96 3.82 12.00 -1.47
N THR A 97 3.89 10.96 -0.64
CA THR A 97 4.41 11.08 0.73
C THR A 97 5.92 10.87 0.79
N LYS A 98 6.51 11.25 1.93
CA LYS A 98 7.94 11.06 2.19
C LYS A 98 8.36 9.60 2.10
N THR A 99 7.47 8.67 2.43
CA THR A 99 7.73 7.22 2.47
C THR A 99 8.24 6.67 1.13
N LEU A 100 7.56 6.96 0.01
CA LEU A 100 8.02 6.50 -1.31
C LEU A 100 9.28 7.25 -1.77
N CYS A 101 9.39 8.54 -1.45
CA CYS A 101 10.57 9.35 -1.79
C CYS A 101 11.84 8.85 -1.10
N GLU A 102 11.74 8.47 0.19
CA GLU A 102 12.84 7.89 0.96
C GLU A 102 13.25 6.52 0.40
N LEU A 103 12.26 5.69 0.04
CA LEU A 103 12.52 4.41 -0.64
C LEU A 103 13.22 4.63 -2.00
N HIS A 104 12.77 5.61 -2.78
CA HIS A 104 13.38 5.92 -4.07
C HIS A 104 14.83 6.37 -3.92
N LYS A 105 15.14 7.25 -2.95
CA LYS A 105 16.52 7.66 -2.63
C LYS A 105 17.41 6.51 -2.17
N LYS A 106 16.83 5.50 -1.51
CA LYS A 106 17.56 4.29 -1.11
C LYS A 106 17.98 3.46 -2.32
N HIS A 107 17.12 3.38 -3.34
CA HIS A 107 17.35 2.58 -4.56
C HIS A 107 18.06 3.34 -5.69
N ASP A 108 18.00 4.68 -5.71
CA ASP A 108 18.77 5.55 -6.59
C ASP A 108 19.53 6.63 -5.81
N LYS A 109 20.82 6.38 -5.58
CA LYS A 109 21.74 7.30 -4.89
C LYS A 109 22.11 8.53 -5.72
N ASN A 110 21.81 8.54 -7.02
CA ASN A 110 22.17 9.63 -7.94
C ASN A 110 21.04 10.68 -8.07
N LEU A 111 19.95 10.54 -7.31
CA LEU A 111 18.88 11.51 -7.32
C LEU A 111 19.36 12.88 -6.81
N PRO A 112 18.97 13.98 -7.46
CA PRO A 112 19.31 15.31 -7.00
C PRO A 112 18.68 15.59 -5.63
N LYS A 113 19.39 16.37 -4.78
CA LYS A 113 18.92 16.74 -3.43
C LYS A 113 17.51 17.37 -3.44
N LYS A 114 17.21 18.14 -4.48
CA LYS A 114 15.90 18.78 -4.73
C LYS A 114 15.14 18.06 -5.85
N CYS A 115 14.77 16.81 -5.64
CA CYS A 115 13.91 16.04 -6.55
C CYS A 115 12.43 16.18 -6.16
N LYS A 116 11.55 16.42 -7.16
CA LYS A 116 10.09 16.47 -6.99
C LYS A 116 9.33 15.41 -7.79
N LEU A 117 10.04 14.52 -8.49
CA LEU A 117 9.44 13.56 -9.45
C LEU A 117 8.32 12.69 -8.85
N CYS A 118 8.44 12.24 -7.59
CA CYS A 118 7.39 11.44 -6.96
C CYS A 118 6.13 12.24 -6.61
N MET A 119 6.23 13.57 -6.56
CA MET A 119 5.14 14.50 -6.21
C MET A 119 4.43 15.08 -7.44
N GLU A 120 4.92 14.78 -8.64
CA GLU A 120 4.24 14.99 -9.93
C GLU A 120 3.26 13.81 -10.18
#